data_AF-A0A349BXJ4-F1
#
_entry.id   AF-A0A349BXJ4-F1
#
_cell.length_a   1.000
_cell.length_b   1.000
_cell.length_c   1.000
_cell.angle_alpha   90.00
_cell.angle_beta   90.00
_cell.angle_gamma   90.00
#
_symmetry.space_group_name_H-M   'P 1'
#
loop_
_entity.id
_entity.type
_entity.pdbx_description
1 polymer ?
#
loop_
_entity_poly.entity_id
_entity_poly.type
_entity_poly.pdbx_seq_one_letter_code
_entity_poly.pdbx_strand_id
1 'polypeptide(L)'
;AIALAESAVSTFEDELHLGRIPAATLMAVIMLVLGTLSSLGYGPLAGVTLIGMQFLDFFDFITNSLMMPLGALATCLLVIRVIGFKRIAEEVELDGMPFKRKRVFNFMIRYLCPIFIIIILITSVLTVLGIVSV
;
A
#
# COMPACT_ATOMS: atom_id res chain seq x y z
N ALA A 1 10.99 8.26 4.90
CA ALA A 1 11.14 7.60 6.21
C ALA A 1 10.22 8.23 7.26
N ILE A 2 10.32 9.55 7.51
CA ILE A 2 9.55 10.22 8.58
C ILE A 2 8.02 10.08 8.39
N ALA A 3 7.49 10.40 7.20
CA ALA A 3 6.04 10.29 6.93
C ALA A 3 5.49 8.86 7.05
N LEU A 4 6.26 7.84 6.62
CA LEU A 4 5.86 6.44 6.73
C LEU A 4 5.87 5.96 8.18
N ALA A 5 6.87 6.38 8.96
CA ALA A 5 6.95 6.08 10.38
C ALA A 5 5.81 6.78 11.15
N GLU A 6 5.49 8.03 10.80
CA GLU A 6 4.40 8.79 11.42
C GLU A 6 3.04 8.14 11.16
N SER A 7 2.71 7.78 9.91
CA SER A 7 1.46 7.05 9.63
C SER A 7 1.37 5.74 10.39
N ALA A 8 2.45 4.95 10.45
CA ALA A 8 2.43 3.69 11.17
C ALA A 8 2.27 3.88 12.69
N VAL A 9 2.97 4.85 13.27
CA VAL A 9 2.84 5.20 14.70
C VAL A 9 1.44 5.70 15.01
N SER A 10 0.85 6.54 14.15
CA SER A 10 -0.52 7.03 14.31
C SER A 10 -1.54 5.90 14.25
N THR A 11 -1.40 4.96 13.31
CA THR A 11 -2.28 3.78 13.27
C THR A 11 -2.17 2.96 14.55
N PHE A 12 -0.95 2.73 15.05
CA PHE A 12 -0.78 1.99 16.31
C PHE A 12 -1.26 2.78 17.54
N GLU A 13 -1.14 4.10 17.55
CA GLU A 13 -1.70 4.97 18.58
C GLU A 13 -3.23 4.88 18.60
N ASP A 14 -3.88 4.94 17.43
CA ASP A 14 -5.33 4.86 17.28
C ASP A 14 -5.86 3.44 17.59
N GLU A 15 -5.16 2.38 17.16
CA GLU A 15 -5.62 0.99 17.34
C GLU A 15 -5.35 0.47 18.78
N LEU A 16 -4.20 0.81 19.38
CA LEU A 16 -3.82 0.33 20.71
C LEU A 16 -4.15 1.32 21.85
N HIS A 17 -4.61 2.54 21.54
CA HIS A 17 -4.82 3.63 22.51
C HIS A 17 -3.59 3.92 23.40
N LEU A 18 -2.40 3.53 22.94
CA LEU A 18 -1.14 3.75 23.64
C LEU A 18 -0.65 5.17 23.35
N GLY A 19 -0.13 5.88 24.36
CA GLY A 19 0.42 7.22 24.14
C GLY A 19 1.54 7.24 23.08
N ARG A 20 1.79 8.41 22.47
CA ARG A 20 2.78 8.60 21.39
C ARG A 20 4.16 7.98 21.63
N ILE A 21 4.66 8.05 22.86
CA ILE A 21 6.01 7.59 23.23
C ILE A 21 6.15 6.05 23.16
N PRO A 22 5.27 5.24 23.80
CA PRO A 22 5.34 3.79 23.67
C PRO A 22 5.08 3.29 22.23
N ALA A 23 4.15 3.92 21.48
CA ALA A 23 3.88 3.53 20.08
C ALA A 23 5.09 3.77 19.17
N ALA A 24 5.75 4.94 19.29
CA ALA A 24 6.96 5.25 18.52
C ALA A 24 8.14 4.32 18.87
N THR A 25 8.29 3.98 20.16
CA THR A 25 9.39 3.11 20.62
C THR A 25 9.19 1.67 20.12
N LEU A 26 7.96 1.15 20.15
CA LEU A 26 7.64 -0.18 19.63
C LEU A 26 7.94 -0.25 18.12
N MET A 27 7.50 0.75 17.35
CA MET A 27 7.77 0.82 15.91
C MET A 27 9.26 0.92 15.60
N ALA A 28 10.03 1.70 16.38
CA ALA A 28 11.48 1.80 16.22
C ALA A 28 12.19 0.47 16.46
N VAL A 29 11.77 -0.30 17.49
CA VAL A 29 12.32 -1.63 17.78
C VAL A 29 11.99 -2.61 16.65
N ILE A 30 10.74 -2.63 16.15
CA ILE A 30 10.35 -3.49 15.04
C ILE A 30 11.16 -3.16 13.78
N MET A 31 11.33 -1.87 13.46
CA MET A 31 12.14 -1.45 12.31
C MET A 31 13.62 -1.83 12.46
N LEU A 32 14.20 -1.74 13.66
CA LEU A 32 15.56 -2.20 13.92
C LEU A 32 15.71 -3.71 13.77
N VAL A 33 14.77 -4.49 14.30
CA VAL A 33 14.79 -5.96 14.18
C VAL A 33 14.61 -6.38 12.72
N LEU A 34 13.64 -5.83 12.00
CA LEU A 34 13.44 -6.15 10.57
C LEU A 34 14.61 -5.66 9.70
N GLY A 35 15.18 -4.49 10.00
CA GLY A 35 16.35 -3.96 9.30
C GLY A 35 17.61 -4.79 9.54
N THR A 36 17.81 -5.31 10.75
CA THR A 36 18.93 -6.21 11.06
C THR A 36 18.74 -7.58 10.42
N LEU A 37 17.52 -8.14 10.42
CA LEU A 37 17.16 -9.35 9.68
C LEU A 37 17.40 -9.20 8.17
N SER A 38 17.06 -8.05 7.60
CA SER A 38 17.36 -7.72 6.21
C SER A 38 18.86 -7.77 5.90
N SER A 39 19.67 -7.08 6.72
CA SER A 39 21.13 -7.06 6.55
C SER A 39 21.75 -8.46 6.70
N LEU A 40 21.23 -9.28 7.62
CA LEU A 40 21.69 -10.65 7.82
C LEU A 40 21.30 -11.59 6.66
N GLY A 41 20.19 -11.29 5.97
CA GLY A 41 19.75 -11.96 4.75
C GLY A 41 20.68 -11.74 3.54
N TYR A 42 21.51 -10.68 3.55
CA TYR A 42 22.56 -10.44 2.55
C TYR A 42 23.89 -11.17 2.85
N GLY A 43 24.03 -11.83 4.00
CA GLY A 43 25.25 -12.51 4.43
C GLY A 43 25.06 -14.00 4.76
N PRO A 44 25.34 -14.45 5.99
CA PRO A 44 25.51 -15.87 6.34
C PRO A 44 24.22 -16.71 6.35
N LEU A 45 23.03 -16.11 6.21
CA LEU A 45 21.74 -16.80 6.13
C LEU A 45 21.22 -17.00 4.69
N ALA A 46 22.08 -16.81 3.67
CA ALA A 46 21.75 -17.04 2.26
C ALA A 46 21.26 -18.49 1.95
N GLY A 47 21.36 -19.42 2.91
CA GLY A 47 20.87 -20.79 2.78
C GLY A 47 19.40 -21.02 3.20
N VAL A 48 18.75 -20.07 3.88
CA VAL A 48 17.31 -20.19 4.23
C VAL A 48 16.46 -19.43 3.21
N THR A 49 16.57 -19.85 1.95
CA THR A 49 15.71 -19.36 0.87
C THR A 49 14.39 -20.13 0.93
N LEU A 50 13.32 -19.51 1.42
CA LEU A 50 12.02 -20.19 1.45
C LEU A 50 11.47 -20.42 0.02
N ILE A 51 11.91 -19.64 -0.98
CA ILE A 51 11.49 -19.70 -2.41
C ILE A 51 12.62 -19.16 -3.34
N GLY A 52 13.89 -19.44 -3.08
CA GLY A 52 15.00 -18.93 -3.93
C GLY A 52 15.21 -17.40 -3.94
N MET A 53 14.47 -16.65 -3.13
CA MET A 53 14.57 -15.20 -2.92
C MET A 53 14.90 -14.89 -1.46
N GLN A 54 15.57 -13.75 -1.21
CA GLN A 54 15.92 -13.32 0.15
C GLN A 54 14.65 -12.98 0.94
N PHE A 55 14.72 -13.06 2.27
CA PHE A 55 13.57 -12.77 3.13
C PHE A 55 13.04 -11.34 2.96
N LEU A 56 13.94 -10.38 2.73
CA LEU A 56 13.56 -9.00 2.40
C LEU A 56 12.84 -8.94 1.04
N ASP A 57 13.37 -9.59 0.00
CA ASP A 57 12.76 -9.56 -1.34
C ASP A 57 11.37 -10.19 -1.35
N PHE A 58 11.15 -11.22 -0.54
CA PHE A 58 9.82 -11.81 -0.35
C PHE A 58 8.84 -10.82 0.30
N PHE A 59 9.26 -10.12 1.36
CA PHE A 59 8.42 -9.10 1.98
C PHE A 59 8.21 -7.87 1.09
N ASP A 60 9.22 -7.48 0.32
CA ASP A 60 9.11 -6.41 -0.66
C ASP A 60 8.14 -6.81 -1.77
N PHE A 61 8.23 -8.04 -2.27
CA PHE A 61 7.28 -8.57 -3.24
C PHE A 61 5.84 -8.56 -2.72
N ILE A 62 5.60 -9.05 -1.50
CA ILE A 62 4.26 -8.99 -0.87
C ILE A 62 3.77 -7.54 -0.79
N THR A 63 4.61 -6.62 -0.32
CA THR A 63 4.19 -5.24 -0.06
C THR A 63 3.96 -4.46 -1.36
N ASN A 64 4.91 -4.55 -2.30
CA ASN A 64 4.92 -3.78 -3.53
C ASN A 64 3.99 -4.38 -4.60
N SER A 65 3.93 -5.71 -4.71
CA SER A 65 3.16 -6.38 -5.76
C SER A 65 1.75 -6.77 -5.36
N LEU A 66 1.46 -6.96 -4.07
CA LEU A 66 0.12 -7.35 -3.60
C LEU A 66 -0.54 -6.28 -2.74
N MET A 67 0.14 -5.81 -1.69
CA MET A 67 -0.46 -4.94 -0.69
C MET A 67 -0.80 -3.55 -1.25
N MET A 68 0.09 -2.95 -2.04
CA MET A 68 -0.17 -1.65 -2.68
C MET A 68 -1.32 -1.70 -3.71
N PRO A 69 -1.38 -2.65 -4.67
CA PRO A 69 -2.52 -2.74 -5.59
C PRO A 69 -3.84 -3.10 -4.90
N LEU A 70 -3.83 -3.97 -3.89
CA LEU A 70 -5.03 -4.31 -3.12
C LEU A 70 -5.56 -3.10 -2.34
N GLY A 71 -4.69 -2.32 -1.71
CA GLY A 71 -5.06 -1.07 -1.04
C GLY A 71 -5.64 -0.04 -2.00
N ALA A 72 -5.05 0.09 -3.19
CA ALA A 72 -5.59 0.94 -4.25
C ALA A 72 -6.97 0.46 -4.74
N LEU A 73 -7.17 -0.86 -4.89
CA LEU A 73 -8.45 -1.45 -5.28
C LEU A 73 -9.53 -1.16 -4.23
N ALA A 74 -9.23 -1.42 -2.96
CA ALA A 74 -10.15 -1.18 -1.85
C ALA A 74 -10.54 0.30 -1.77
N THR A 75 -9.57 1.21 -1.93
CA THR A 75 -9.80 2.65 -1.95
C THR A 75 -10.68 3.05 -3.15
N CYS A 76 -10.37 2.56 -4.35
CA CYS A 76 -11.16 2.84 -5.55
C CYS A 76 -12.60 2.34 -5.41
N LEU A 77 -12.79 1.12 -4.89
CA LEU A 77 -14.10 0.55 -4.63
C LEU A 77 -14.87 1.37 -3.60
N LEU A 78 -14.24 1.78 -2.50
CA LEU A 78 -14.84 2.61 -1.46
C LEU A 78 -15.31 3.96 -2.03
N VAL A 79 -14.48 4.61 -2.84
CA VAL A 79 -14.82 5.87 -3.50
C VAL A 79 -16.01 5.72 -4.46
N ILE A 80 -16.02 4.66 -5.27
CA ILE A 80 -17.10 4.40 -6.24
C ILE A 80 -18.41 3.99 -5.56
N ARG A 81 -18.35 3.13 -4.53
CA ARG A 81 -19.54 2.53 -3.89
C ARG A 81 -20.11 3.36 -2.74
N VAL A 82 -19.26 3.97 -1.92
CA VAL A 82 -19.68 4.57 -0.64
C VAL A 82 -19.79 6.09 -0.74
N ILE A 83 -18.75 6.77 -1.24
CA ILE A 83 -18.72 8.24 -1.28
C ILE A 83 -19.60 8.77 -2.42
N GLY A 84 -19.47 8.15 -3.60
CA GLY A 84 -20.19 8.57 -4.79
C GLY A 84 -19.66 9.87 -5.38
N PHE A 85 -19.55 9.91 -6.70
CA PHE A 85 -18.94 11.00 -7.47
C PHE A 85 -19.52 12.40 -7.22
N LYS A 86 -20.76 12.48 -6.72
CA LYS A 86 -21.41 13.74 -6.40
C LYS A 86 -20.78 14.40 -5.18
N ARG A 87 -20.52 13.64 -4.11
CA ARG A 87 -19.91 14.17 -2.87
C ARG A 87 -18.47 14.60 -3.09
N ILE A 88 -17.69 13.79 -3.80
CA ILE A 88 -16.29 14.14 -4.15
C ILE A 88 -16.24 15.50 -4.82
N ALA A 89 -17.09 15.72 -5.82
CA ALA A 89 -17.05 16.97 -6.56
C ALA A 89 -17.62 18.15 -5.76
N GLU A 90 -18.52 17.90 -4.80
CA GLU A 90 -18.98 18.91 -3.85
C GLU A 90 -17.85 19.31 -2.89
N GLU A 91 -17.08 18.33 -2.41
CA GLU A 91 -15.85 18.51 -1.61
C GLU A 91 -14.74 19.23 -2.36
N VAL A 92 -14.57 19.00 -3.67
CA VAL A 92 -13.55 19.74 -4.43
C VAL A 92 -14.05 21.10 -4.94
N GLU A 93 -15.36 21.31 -5.05
CA GLU A 93 -15.96 22.61 -5.37
C GLU A 93 -16.08 23.53 -4.12
N LEU A 94 -15.96 22.97 -2.90
CA LEU A 94 -15.98 23.68 -1.62
C LEU A 94 -14.88 24.74 -1.47
N ASP A 95 -13.74 24.57 -2.15
CA ASP A 95 -12.63 25.55 -2.21
C ASP A 95 -12.77 26.60 -3.32
N GLY A 96 -13.95 26.72 -3.94
CA GLY A 96 -14.29 27.83 -4.87
C GLY A 96 -13.68 27.74 -6.27
N MET A 97 -13.03 26.63 -6.62
CA MET A 97 -12.46 26.42 -7.95
C MET A 97 -13.44 25.67 -8.88
N PRO A 98 -13.79 26.19 -10.06
CA PRO A 98 -14.76 25.53 -10.94
C PRO A 98 -14.21 24.20 -11.45
N PHE A 99 -14.87 23.10 -11.10
CA PHE A 99 -14.52 21.72 -11.49
C PHE A 99 -14.83 21.43 -12.96
N LYS A 100 -14.24 22.19 -13.89
CA LYS A 100 -14.47 22.12 -15.34
C LYS A 100 -14.16 20.73 -15.95
N ARG A 101 -13.40 19.86 -15.26
CA ARG A 101 -13.02 18.52 -15.71
C ARG A 101 -13.62 17.36 -14.88
N LYS A 102 -14.70 17.62 -14.12
CA LYS A 102 -15.46 16.62 -13.34
C LYS A 102 -15.79 15.34 -14.11
N ARG A 103 -16.14 15.46 -15.40
CA ARG A 103 -16.50 14.33 -16.25
C ARG A 103 -15.30 13.45 -16.63
N VAL A 104 -14.12 14.04 -16.84
CA VAL A 104 -12.88 13.29 -17.15
C VAL A 104 -12.35 12.59 -15.91
N PHE A 105 -12.37 13.27 -14.76
CA PHE A 105 -11.98 12.68 -13.49
C PHE A 105 -12.89 11.51 -13.09
N ASN A 106 -14.20 11.66 -13.29
CA ASN A 106 -15.16 10.56 -13.12
C ASN A 106 -14.86 9.36 -14.01
N PHE A 107 -14.53 9.62 -15.27
CA PHE A 107 -14.23 8.55 -16.21
C PHE A 107 -12.94 7.82 -15.84
N MET A 108 -11.90 8.57 -15.43
CA MET A 108 -10.65 7.99 -14.95
C MET A 108 -10.85 7.13 -13.70
N ILE A 109 -11.54 7.61 -12.67
CA ILE A 109 -11.72 6.83 -11.45
C ILE A 109 -12.65 5.63 -11.67
N ARG A 110 -13.72 5.80 -12.46
CA ARG A 110 -14.72 4.74 -12.66
C ARG A 110 -14.26 3.61 -13.58
N TYR A 111 -13.47 3.93 -14.61
CA TYR A 111 -13.06 2.96 -15.63
C TYR A 111 -11.56 2.73 -15.64
N LEU A 112 -10.76 3.79 -15.75
CA LEU A 112 -9.32 3.67 -15.93
C LEU A 112 -8.64 3.02 -14.72
N CYS A 113 -8.95 3.52 -13.52
CA CYS A 113 -8.36 3.06 -12.27
C CYS A 113 -8.63 1.57 -11.97
N PRO A 114 -9.88 1.06 -12.00
CA PRO A 114 -10.13 -0.36 -11.78
C PRO A 114 -9.56 -1.24 -12.89
N ILE A 115 -9.54 -0.78 -14.15
CA ILE A 115 -8.93 -1.53 -15.26
C ILE A 115 -7.43 -1.73 -15.03
N PHE A 116 -6.69 -0.66 -14.74
CA PHE A 116 -5.25 -0.77 -14.47
C PHE A 116 -4.96 -1.62 -13.24
N ILE A 117 -5.75 -1.49 -12.18
CA ILE A 117 -5.54 -2.29 -10.96
C ILE A 117 -5.83 -3.78 -11.20
N ILE A 118 -6.87 -4.12 -11.98
CA ILE A 118 -7.15 -5.51 -12.37
C ILE A 118 -5.98 -6.09 -13.17
N ILE A 119 -5.43 -5.32 -14.13
CA ILE A 119 -4.26 -5.76 -14.91
C ILE A 119 -3.06 -6.00 -14.00
N ILE A 120 -2.77 -5.09 -13.06
CA ILE A 120 -1.67 -5.24 -12.09
C ILE A 120 -1.90 -6.47 -11.22
N LEU A 121 -3.10 -6.69 -10.68
CA LEU A 121 -3.44 -7.86 -9.87
C LEU A 121 -3.29 -9.17 -10.64
N ILE A 122 -3.73 -9.22 -11.89
CA ILE A 122 -3.56 -10.41 -12.76
C ILE A 122 -2.07 -10.70 -12.95
N THR A 123 -1.26 -9.68 -13.26
CA THR A 123 0.19 -9.83 -13.38
C THR A 123 0.81 -10.33 -12.08
N SER A 124 0.45 -9.75 -10.92
CA SER A 124 0.94 -10.20 -9.62
C SER A 124 0.57 -11.65 -9.30
N VAL A 125 -0.66 -12.08 -9.62
CA VAL A 125 -1.10 -13.47 -9.44
C VAL A 125 -0.35 -14.42 -10.37
N LEU A 126 -0.10 -14.02 -11.62
CA LEU A 126 0.70 -14.80 -12.57
C LEU A 126 2.16 -14.95 -12.12
N THR A 127 2.72 -13.92 -11.48
CA THR A 127 4.05 -13.98 -10.84
C THR A 127 4.06 -14.94 -9.66
N VAL A 128 3.04 -14.92 -8.79
CA VAL A 128 2.91 -15.87 -7.66
C VAL A 128 2.74 -17.32 -8.12
N LEU A 129 2.00 -17.54 -9.22
CA LEU A 129 1.77 -18.88 -9.79
C LEU A 129 2.97 -19.40 -10.60
N GLY A 130 4.07 -18.63 -10.72
CA GLY A 130 5.32 -19.06 -11.34
C GLY A 130 5.26 -19.19 -12.87
N ILE A 131 4.27 -18.59 -13.53
CA ILE A 131 4.08 -18.68 -14.99
C ILE A 131 4.84 -17.55 -15.72
N VAL A 132 5.14 -16.43 -15.03
CA VAL A 132 5.91 -15.31 -15.59
C VAL A 132 6.85 -14.73 -14.52
N SER A 133 8.16 -14.84 -14.76
CA SER A 133 9.17 -13.99 -14.12
C SER A 133 9.24 -12.68 -14.92
N VAL A 134 8.92 -11.56 -14.29
CA VAL A 134 9.32 -10.23 -14.77
C VAL A 134 10.66 -9.89 -14.14
#